data_AF-A0A2V2CYD8-F1
#
_entry.id   AF-A0A2V2CYD8-F1
#
_cell.length_a   1.000
_cell.length_b   1.000
_cell.length_c   1.000
_cell.angle_alpha   90.00
_cell.angle_beta   90.00
_cell.angle_gamma   90.00
#
_symmetry.space_group_name_H-M   'P 1'
#
loop_
_entity.id
_entity.type
_entity.pdbx_description
1 polymer ?
#
loop_
_entity_poly.entity_id
_entity_poly.type
_entity_poly.pdbx_seq_one_letter_code
_entity_poly.pdbx_strand_id
1 'polypeptide(L)'
;RSWESEKKRLEAKLDGITEIKGIDNSPIRSGRLHDSVADVAVEREQIERQIERGDRCAYIWAYVNKFLEPEEKGVLEVYFTGGNIGRKIDDFGREHGMCRSDIYALRRQTLDKIWELVKDKIEVDITINYKF
;
A
#
# COMPACT_ATOMS: atom_id res chain seq x y z
N ARG A 1 6.49 -1.00 -11.41
CA ARG A 1 6.52 0.44 -11.01
C ARG A 1 7.20 0.49 -9.64
N SER A 2 8.23 1.31 -9.46
CA SER A 2 8.88 1.48 -8.15
C SER A 2 8.10 2.48 -7.29
N TRP A 3 8.18 2.34 -5.96
CA TRP A 3 7.58 3.30 -5.02
C TRP A 3 8.12 4.72 -5.26
N GLU A 4 9.42 4.87 -5.51
CA GLU A 4 10.06 6.16 -5.84
C GLU A 4 9.41 6.90 -7.03
N SER A 5 9.07 6.18 -8.11
CA SER A 5 8.39 6.81 -9.25
C SER A 5 6.96 7.21 -8.92
N GLU A 6 6.28 6.45 -8.08
CA GLU A 6 4.91 6.74 -7.63
C GLU A 6 4.89 7.92 -6.64
N LYS A 7 5.84 7.96 -5.70
CA LYS A 7 6.04 9.08 -4.77
C LYS A 7 6.25 10.40 -5.51
N LYS A 8 7.16 10.43 -6.50
CA LYS A 8 7.36 11.63 -7.34
C LYS A 8 6.09 12.08 -8.07
N ARG A 9 5.25 11.13 -8.51
CA ARG A 9 3.96 11.44 -9.13
C ARG A 9 2.98 12.05 -8.12
N LEU A 10 2.97 11.56 -6.88
CA LEU A 10 2.13 12.09 -5.80
C LEU A 10 2.62 13.47 -5.34
N GLU A 11 3.94 13.67 -5.19
CA GLU A 11 4.55 14.97 -4.89
C GLU A 11 4.21 16.00 -5.97
N ALA A 12 4.35 15.65 -7.26
CA ALA A 12 3.95 16.53 -8.36
C ALA A 12 2.44 16.85 -8.36
N LYS A 13 1.59 15.93 -7.90
CA LYS A 13 0.16 16.21 -7.70
C LYS A 13 -0.06 17.16 -6.53
N LEU A 14 0.67 17.01 -5.43
CA LEU A 14 0.60 17.89 -4.27
C LEU A 14 1.00 19.33 -4.63
N ASP A 15 2.07 19.47 -5.42
CA ASP A 15 2.52 20.76 -5.97
C ASP A 15 1.51 21.34 -6.98
N GLY A 16 0.81 20.47 -7.72
CA GLY A 16 -0.27 20.85 -8.64
C GLY A 16 -1.57 21.29 -7.95
N ILE A 17 -1.75 20.99 -6.66
CA ILE A 17 -2.87 21.54 -5.87
C ILE A 17 -2.51 22.98 -5.47
N THR A 18 -2.60 23.90 -6.42
CA THR A 18 -2.27 25.33 -6.26
C THR A 18 -3.42 26.29 -6.50
N GLU A 19 -4.65 25.82 -6.68
CA GLU A 19 -5.80 26.70 -6.85
C GLU A 19 -6.90 26.35 -5.84
N ILE A 20 -7.16 27.28 -4.92
CA ILE A 20 -8.51 27.51 -4.42
C ILE A 20 -9.33 27.67 -5.69
N LYS A 21 -10.11 26.67 -6.07
CA LYS A 21 -11.03 26.79 -7.21
C LYS A 21 -11.86 28.03 -6.93
N GLY A 22 -11.55 29.14 -7.59
CA GLY A 22 -12.35 30.34 -7.56
C GLY A 22 -13.66 29.95 -8.21
N ILE A 23 -14.60 29.47 -7.41
CA ILE A 23 -15.96 29.24 -7.84
C ILE A 23 -16.46 30.62 -8.25
N ASP A 24 -16.59 30.80 -9.56
CA ASP A 24 -17.24 31.96 -10.15
C ASP A 24 -18.57 32.16 -9.43
N ASN A 25 -18.81 33.37 -8.92
CA ASN A 25 -19.89 33.75 -8.01
C ASN A 25 -21.28 33.70 -8.69
N SER A 26 -21.63 32.61 -9.36
CA SER A 26 -23.01 32.33 -9.72
C SER A 26 -23.78 31.95 -8.46
N PRO A 27 -24.95 32.56 -8.16
CA PRO A 27 -25.68 32.27 -6.94
C PRO A 27 -26.24 30.84 -7.01
N ILE A 28 -25.53 29.89 -6.42
CA ILE A 28 -25.93 28.49 -6.34
C ILE A 28 -27.10 28.38 -5.37
N ARG A 29 -28.27 28.01 -5.89
CA ARG A 29 -29.51 27.67 -5.16
C ARG A 29 -29.42 26.36 -4.35
N SER A 30 -28.27 26.03 -3.76
CA SER A 30 -28.14 24.86 -2.89
C SER A 30 -27.48 25.28 -1.58
N GLY A 31 -28.16 25.02 -0.46
CA GLY A 31 -27.76 25.45 0.89
C GLY A 31 -26.54 24.73 1.48
N ARG A 32 -25.57 24.34 0.66
CA ARG A 32 -24.28 23.81 1.10
C ARG A 32 -23.22 24.85 0.78
N LEU A 33 -22.72 25.55 1.80
CA LEU A 33 -21.51 26.35 1.67
C LEU A 33 -20.37 25.41 1.24
N HIS A 34 -20.00 25.48 -0.02
CA HIS A 34 -18.86 24.75 -0.56
C HIS A 34 -17.62 25.57 -0.24
N ASP A 35 -16.91 25.21 0.82
CA ASP A 35 -15.66 25.87 1.19
C ASP A 35 -14.52 25.28 0.34
N SER A 36 -14.23 25.95 -0.77
CA SER A 36 -13.16 25.59 -1.70
C SER A 36 -11.78 25.46 -1.03
N VAL A 37 -11.57 26.11 0.12
CA VAL A 37 -10.34 25.98 0.91
C VAL A 37 -10.31 24.63 1.64
N ALA A 38 -11.45 24.21 2.20
CA ALA A 38 -11.59 22.92 2.87
C ALA A 38 -11.40 21.75 1.91
N ASP A 39 -11.94 21.82 0.69
CA ASP A 39 -11.78 20.75 -0.30
C ASP A 39 -10.32 20.61 -0.75
N VAL A 40 -9.63 21.73 -0.97
CA VAL A 40 -8.20 21.74 -1.27
C VAL A 40 -7.38 21.14 -0.12
N ALA A 41 -7.71 21.48 1.13
CA ALA A 41 -7.03 20.91 2.30
C ALA A 41 -7.23 19.38 2.39
N VAL A 42 -8.45 18.90 2.15
CA VAL A 42 -8.77 17.46 2.14
C VAL A 42 -8.03 16.72 1.03
N GLU A 43 -7.97 17.28 -0.19
CA GLU A 43 -7.23 16.67 -1.30
C GLU A 43 -5.72 16.58 -0.99
N ARG A 44 -5.13 17.64 -0.41
CA ARG A 44 -3.72 17.63 0.02
C ARG A 44 -3.47 16.58 1.10
N GLU A 45 -4.29 16.55 2.14
CA GLU A 45 -4.17 15.59 3.23
C GLU A 45 -4.27 14.14 2.73
N GLN A 46 -5.16 13.85 1.78
CA GLN A 46 -5.28 12.52 1.20
C GLN A 46 -4.01 12.08 0.45
N ILE A 47 -3.36 12.99 -0.27
CA ILE A 47 -2.11 12.70 -0.99
C ILE A 47 -0.94 12.55 -0.01
N GLU A 48 -0.85 13.42 0.99
CA GLU A 48 0.18 13.34 2.04
C GLU A 48 0.08 12.02 2.81
N ARG A 49 -1.13 11.60 3.21
CA ARG A 49 -1.37 10.29 3.85
C ARG A 49 -0.99 9.12 2.94
N GLN A 50 -1.20 9.24 1.62
CA GLN A 50 -0.77 8.21 0.66
C GLN A 50 0.76 8.10 0.59
N ILE A 51 1.46 9.24 0.57
CA ILE A 51 2.93 9.28 0.59
C ILE A 51 3.45 8.68 1.89
N GLU A 52 2.94 9.12 3.05
CA GLU A 52 3.37 8.63 4.35
C GLU A 52 3.16 7.10 4.47
N ARG A 53 1.99 6.62 4.06
CA ARG A 53 1.68 5.19 4.07
C ARG A 53 2.64 4.40 3.18
N GLY A 54 2.94 4.90 1.97
CA GLY A 54 3.84 4.22 1.06
C GLY A 54 5.30 4.25 1.55
N ASP A 55 5.77 5.34 2.14
CA ASP A 55 7.09 5.42 2.77
C ASP A 55 7.21 4.44 3.94
N ARG A 56 6.18 4.35 4.78
CA ARG A 56 6.12 3.36 5.88
C ARG A 56 6.17 1.93 5.34
N CYS A 57 5.39 1.62 4.31
CA CYS A 57 5.43 0.32 3.65
C CYS A 57 6.80 0.02 3.03
N ALA A 58 7.42 0.97 2.35
CA ALA A 58 8.75 0.81 1.75
C ALA A 58 9.83 0.58 2.82
N TYR A 59 9.77 1.31 3.93
CA TYR A 59 10.64 1.13 5.08
C TYR A 59 10.49 -0.28 5.69
N ILE A 60 9.26 -0.71 5.97
CA ILE A 60 8.96 -2.04 6.51
C ILE A 60 9.47 -3.12 5.55
N TRP A 61 9.21 -2.97 4.25
CA TRP A 61 9.67 -3.92 3.24
C TRP A 61 11.20 -4.00 3.19
N ALA A 62 11.89 -2.85 3.20
CA ALA A 62 13.34 -2.79 3.22
C ALA A 62 13.95 -3.41 4.50
N TYR A 63 13.27 -3.26 5.63
CA TYR A 63 13.66 -3.90 6.89
C TYR A 63 13.51 -5.42 6.82
N VAL A 64 12.30 -5.90 6.50
CA VAL A 64 11.96 -7.32 6.41
C VAL A 64 12.84 -8.05 5.39
N ASN A 65 13.09 -7.44 4.23
CA ASN A 65 13.86 -8.06 3.13
C ASN A 65 15.31 -8.43 3.53
N LYS A 66 15.84 -7.86 4.62
CA LYS A 66 17.15 -8.22 5.17
C LYS A 66 17.16 -9.56 5.93
N PHE A 67 16.00 -9.99 6.41
CA PHE A 67 15.84 -11.19 7.24
C PHE A 67 15.14 -12.34 6.52
N LEU A 68 14.55 -12.06 5.36
CA LEU A 68 13.92 -13.09 4.55
C LEU A 68 14.96 -13.87 3.73
N GLU A 69 14.77 -15.17 3.67
CA GLU A 69 15.49 -16.07 2.78
C GLU A 69 14.99 -15.93 1.33
N PRO A 70 15.77 -16.37 0.33
CA PRO A 70 15.36 -16.30 -1.08
C PRO A 70 14.01 -16.95 -1.36
N GLU A 71 13.71 -18.10 -0.77
CA GLU A 71 12.45 -18.82 -0.92
C GLU A 71 11.28 -18.06 -0.30
N GLU A 72 11.52 -17.42 0.85
CA GLU A 72 10.53 -16.57 1.52
C GLU A 72 10.21 -15.33 0.68
N LYS A 73 11.21 -14.76 -0.01
CA LYS A 73 10.99 -13.65 -0.95
C LYS A 73 10.24 -14.13 -2.18
N GLY A 74 10.65 -15.26 -2.76
CA GLY A 74 10.01 -15.85 -3.93
C GLY A 74 8.54 -16.19 -3.69
N VAL A 75 8.20 -16.76 -2.53
CA VAL A 75 6.79 -17.04 -2.21
C VAL A 75 5.98 -15.76 -2.08
N LEU A 76 6.54 -14.66 -1.58
CA LEU A 76 5.83 -13.37 -1.55
C LEU A 76 5.60 -12.85 -2.97
N GLU A 77 6.61 -12.92 -3.84
CA GLU A 77 6.48 -12.50 -5.23
C GLU A 77 5.39 -13.27 -5.98
N VAL A 78 5.26 -14.58 -5.76
CA VAL A 78 4.21 -15.42 -6.37
C VAL A 78 2.81 -14.86 -6.10
N TYR A 79 2.54 -14.34 -4.90
CA TYR A 79 1.21 -13.88 -4.49
C TYR A 79 0.99 -12.38 -4.66
N PHE A 80 2.03 -11.57 -4.50
CA PHE A 80 1.92 -10.11 -4.50
C PHE A 80 2.22 -9.48 -5.87
N THR A 81 2.73 -10.26 -6.83
CA THR A 81 2.84 -9.82 -8.23
C THR A 81 1.61 -10.25 -9.03
N GLY A 82 1.01 -9.33 -9.78
CA GLY A 82 -0.20 -9.60 -10.57
C GLY A 82 -0.02 -10.69 -11.64
N GLY A 83 -1.11 -11.27 -12.13
CA GLY A 83 -1.12 -12.34 -13.15
C GLY A 83 -1.78 -13.63 -12.66
N ASN A 84 -1.55 -14.74 -13.38
CA ASN A 84 -2.12 -16.04 -13.01
C ASN A 84 -1.34 -16.69 -11.86
N ILE A 85 -1.85 -16.55 -10.64
CA ILE A 85 -1.24 -17.09 -9.41
C ILE A 85 -1.08 -18.61 -9.49
N GLY A 86 -2.07 -19.34 -10.01
CA GLY A 86 -2.02 -20.80 -10.08
C GLY A 86 -0.82 -21.29 -10.90
N ARG A 87 -0.57 -20.65 -12.05
CA ARG A 87 0.60 -20.94 -12.87
C ARG A 87 1.91 -20.61 -12.15
N LYS A 88 1.98 -19.48 -11.45
CA LYS A 88 3.19 -19.10 -10.69
C LYS A 88 3.49 -20.05 -9.55
N ILE A 89 2.46 -20.54 -8.85
CA ILE A 89 2.61 -21.57 -7.81
C ILE A 89 3.18 -22.84 -8.44
N ASP A 90 2.69 -23.25 -9.61
CA ASP A 90 3.19 -24.46 -10.28
C ASP A 90 4.64 -24.29 -10.75
N ASP A 91 4.98 -23.14 -11.32
CA ASP A 91 6.34 -22.83 -11.79
C ASP A 91 7.32 -22.76 -10.60
N PHE A 92 6.98 -22.02 -9.54
CA PHE A 92 7.77 -21.93 -8.30
C PHE A 92 7.93 -23.29 -7.62
N GLY A 93 6.86 -24.10 -7.59
CA GLY A 93 6.90 -25.45 -7.05
C GLY A 93 7.85 -26.37 -7.81
N ARG A 94 7.91 -26.26 -9.15
CA ARG A 94 8.87 -27.02 -9.95
C ARG A 94 10.30 -26.57 -9.70
N GLU A 95 10.54 -25.28 -9.61
CA GLU A 95 11.88 -24.70 -9.39
C GLU A 95 12.47 -25.12 -8.04
N HIS A 96 11.64 -25.16 -7.00
CA HIS A 96 12.06 -25.48 -5.63
C HIS A 96 11.75 -26.91 -5.19
N GLY A 97 11.21 -27.75 -6.08
CA GLY A 97 10.83 -29.14 -5.75
C GLY A 97 9.72 -29.24 -4.69
N MET A 98 8.85 -28.24 -4.62
CA MET A 98 7.77 -28.12 -3.62
C MET A 98 6.41 -28.46 -4.22
N CYS A 99 5.54 -29.08 -3.44
CA CYS A 99 4.14 -29.22 -3.83
C CYS A 99 3.33 -27.98 -3.41
N ARG A 100 2.11 -27.83 -3.92
CA ARG A 100 1.26 -26.66 -3.62
C ARG A 100 1.02 -26.47 -2.13
N SER A 101 0.85 -27.55 -1.36
CA SER A 101 0.66 -27.44 0.10
C SER A 101 1.88 -26.87 0.80
N ASP A 102 3.09 -27.22 0.36
CA ASP A 102 4.33 -26.69 0.93
C ASP A 102 4.44 -25.19 0.65
N ILE A 103 4.08 -24.75 -0.56
CA ILE A 103 4.07 -23.33 -0.93
C ILE A 103 3.08 -22.54 -0.07
N TYR A 104 1.89 -23.09 0.20
CA TYR A 104 0.94 -22.47 1.11
C TYR A 104 1.45 -22.40 2.55
N ALA A 105 2.15 -23.44 3.02
CA ALA A 105 2.76 -23.47 4.34
C ALA A 105 3.89 -22.43 4.46
N LEU A 106 4.79 -22.41 3.47
CA LEU A 106 5.88 -21.44 3.37
C LEU A 106 5.34 -20.01 3.37
N ARG A 107 4.30 -19.73 2.58
CA ARG A 107 3.64 -18.42 2.61
C ARG A 107 3.19 -18.03 4.01
N ARG A 108 2.53 -18.94 4.73
CA ARG A 108 2.01 -18.66 6.08
C ARG A 108 3.16 -18.38 7.06
N GLN A 109 4.17 -19.24 7.06
CA GLN A 109 5.37 -19.08 7.90
C GLN A 109 6.10 -17.77 7.60
N THR A 110 6.23 -17.41 6.33
CA THR A 110 6.81 -16.13 5.93
C THR A 110 6.00 -14.95 6.48
N LEU A 111 4.67 -14.99 6.35
CA LEU A 111 3.81 -13.91 6.88
C LEU A 111 3.89 -13.81 8.41
N ASP A 112 3.93 -14.94 9.11
CA ASP A 112 4.09 -14.98 10.56
C ASP A 112 5.46 -14.41 10.97
N LYS A 113 6.53 -14.78 10.27
CA LYS A 113 7.88 -14.22 10.47
C LYS A 113 7.91 -12.71 10.23
N ILE A 114 7.28 -12.23 9.17
CA ILE A 114 7.15 -10.80 8.88
C ILE A 114 6.45 -10.10 10.03
N TRP A 115 5.31 -10.63 10.48
CA TRP A 115 4.56 -10.08 11.60
C TRP A 115 5.42 -9.97 12.86
N GLU A 116 6.12 -11.04 13.24
CA GLU A 116 7.00 -11.06 14.40
C GLU A 116 8.14 -10.03 14.31
N LEU A 117 8.66 -9.76 13.11
CA LEU A 117 9.71 -8.75 12.89
C LEU A 117 9.20 -7.31 13.05
N VAL A 118 7.91 -7.06 12.79
CA VAL A 118 7.38 -5.70 12.64
C VAL A 118 6.35 -5.31 13.69
N LYS A 119 5.77 -6.26 14.43
CA LYS A 119 4.70 -6.01 15.41
C LYS A 119 5.07 -4.96 16.46
N ASP A 120 6.34 -4.92 16.88
CA ASP A 120 6.83 -3.95 17.88
C ASP A 120 7.35 -2.64 17.24
N LYS A 121 7.32 -2.56 15.91
CA LYS A 121 7.84 -1.43 15.10
C LYS A 121 6.73 -0.64 14.40
N ILE A 122 5.51 -1.17 14.42
CA ILE A 122 4.35 -0.55 13.79
C ILE A 122 3.36 -0.25 14.90
N GLU A 123 3.00 1.03 15.07
CA GLU A 123 1.74 1.37 15.73
C GLU A 123 0.62 0.89 14.81
N VAL A 124 0.06 -0.28 15.13
CA VAL A 124 -1.10 -0.80 14.42
C VAL A 124 -2.34 -0.14 15.01
N ASP A 125 -2.81 0.94 14.37
CA ASP A 125 -4.17 1.43 14.59
C ASP A 125 -5.16 0.38 14.05
N ILE A 126 -5.54 -0.57 14.91
CA ILE A 126 -6.59 -1.54 14.58
C ILE A 126 -7.92 -0.79 14.60
N THR A 127 -8.33 -0.26 13.44
CA THR A 127 -9.68 0.25 13.25
C THR A 127 -10.63 -0.94 13.08
N ILE A 128 -11.25 -1.38 14.19
CA ILE A 128 -12.33 -2.37 14.13
C ILE A 128 -13.59 -1.67 13.63
N ASN A 129 -13.88 -1.80 12.33
CA ASN A 129 -15.14 -1.34 11.77
C ASN A 129 -16.24 -2.34 12.12
N TYR A 130 -16.98 -2.07 13.18
CA TYR A 130 -18.25 -2.75 13.43
C TYR A 130 -19.27 -2.29 12.36
N LYS A 131 -19.72 -3.22 11.52
CA LYS A 131 -20.98 -3.04 10.78
C LYS A 131 -22.11 -3.27 11.78
N PHE A 132 -22.79 -2.19 12.18
CA PHE A 132 -24.11 -2.27 12.82
C PHE A 132 -25.19 -2.49 11.76
#